data_AF-A0A7K8ZSL0-F1
#
_entry.id   AF-A0A7K8ZSL0-F1
#
_cell.length_a   1.000
_cell.length_b   1.000
_cell.length_c   1.000
_cell.angle_alpha   90.00
_cell.angle_beta   90.00
_cell.angle_gamma   90.00
#
_symmetry.space_group_name_H-M   'P 1'
#
loop_
_entity.id
_entity.type
_entity.pdbx_description
1 polymer ?
#
loop_
_entity_poly.entity_id
_entity_poly.type
_entity_poly.pdbx_seq_one_letter_code
_entity_poly.pdbx_strand_id
1 'polypeptide(L)' 'GLCGNYNGNQGDDFLTPSGMVEPFLEDFGNSWKLNADCRDLLKQDSDPCNLNPRLAKYAEDSCSILLSPAFE' A
#
# COMPACT_ATOMS: atom_id res chain seq x y z
N GLY A 1 9.34 6.34 -9.29
CA GLY A 1 7.88 6.48 -9.42
C GLY A 1 7.22 5.66 -8.32
N LEU A 2 5.90 5.48 -8.33
CA LEU A 2 5.24 4.66 -7.28
C LEU A 2 5.71 3.20 -7.22
N CYS A 3 6.30 2.68 -8.29
CA CYS A 3 6.84 1.32 -8.37
C CYS A 3 8.35 1.22 -8.05
N GLY A 4 8.92 2.21 -7.37
CA GLY A 4 10.35 2.24 -7.06
C GLY A 4 11.24 2.72 -8.21
N ASN A 5 12.51 2.35 -8.15
CA ASN A 5 13.55 2.76 -9.11
C ASN A 5 14.26 1.58 -9.83
N TYR A 6 13.90 0.34 -9.49
CA TYR A 6 14.41 -0.89 -10.14
C TYR A 6 15.94 -1.08 -10.08
N ASN A 7 16.59 -0.65 -9.00
CA ASN A 7 18.03 -0.84 -8.80
C ASN A 7 18.40 -2.09 -7.97
N GLY A 8 17.41 -2.84 -7.48
CA GLY A 8 17.59 -4.02 -6.61
C GLY A 8 17.72 -3.72 -5.11
N ASN A 9 17.66 -2.45 -4.71
CA ASN A 9 17.65 -2.01 -3.32
C ASN A 9 16.24 -1.57 -2.90
N GLN A 10 15.47 -2.48 -2.30
CA GLN A 10 14.12 -2.18 -1.82
C GLN A 10 14.08 -1.06 -0.75
N GLY A 11 15.21 -0.80 -0.07
CA GLY A 11 15.31 0.24 0.95
C GLY A 11 15.20 1.67 0.42
N ASP A 12 15.32 1.88 -0.89
CA ASP A 12 15.18 3.20 -1.51
C ASP A 12 14.00 3.30 -2.50
N ASP A 13 13.11 2.30 -2.52
CA ASP A 13 11.96 2.32 -3.43
C ASP A 13 10.99 3.48 -3.12
N PHE A 14 11.01 4.00 -1.89
CA PHE A 14 10.27 5.20 -1.49
C PHE A 14 10.99 6.51 -1.83
N LEU A 15 11.75 6.52 -2.93
CA LEU A 15 12.39 7.71 -3.47
C LEU A 15 11.35 8.66 -4.10
N THR A 16 11.30 9.89 -3.61
CA THR A 16 10.45 10.96 -4.12
C THR A 16 11.04 11.63 -5.37
N PRO A 17 10.25 12.41 -6.13
CA PRO A 17 10.78 13.19 -7.25
C PRO A 17 11.87 14.20 -6.86
N SER A 18 11.96 14.60 -5.59
CA SER A 18 13.00 15.49 -5.08
C SER A 18 14.30 14.77 -4.69
N GLY A 19 14.36 13.45 -4.84
CA GLY A 19 15.52 12.63 -4.51
C GLY A 19 15.67 12.30 -3.02
N MET A 20 14.61 12.51 -2.23
CA MET A 20 14.56 12.13 -0.81
C MET A 20 13.91 10.77 -0.66
N VAL A 21 14.36 9.95 0.30
CA VAL A 21 13.69 8.70 0.65
C VAL A 21 12.78 8.95 1.84
N GLU A 22 11.48 8.73 1.68
CA GLU A 22 10.51 8.89 2.75
C GLU A 22 10.34 7.59 3.56
N PRO A 23 10.16 7.67 4.90
CA PRO A 23 9.94 6.50 5.73
C PRO A 23 8.47 6.05 5.76
N PHE A 24 7.54 6.92 5.37
CA PHE A 24 6.10 6.67 5.39
C PHE A 24 5.53 6.56 3.98
N LEU A 25 4.61 5.61 3.79
CA LEU A 25 4.00 5.32 2.50
C LEU A 25 3.14 6.49 2.00
N GLU A 26 2.47 7.19 2.91
CA GLU A 26 1.62 8.33 2.58
C GLU A 26 2.45 9.50 2.05
N ASP A 27 3.56 9.82 2.70
CA ASP A 27 4.47 10.90 2.28
C ASP A 27 5.09 10.57 0.90
N PHE A 28 5.55 9.33 0.72
CA PHE A 28 6.02 8.84 -0.57
C PHE A 28 4.94 8.95 -1.66
N GLY A 29 3.75 8.39 -1.41
CA GLY A 29 2.65 8.38 -2.39
C GLY A 29 2.17 9.79 -2.76
N ASN A 30 2.03 10.67 -1.76
CA ASN A 30 1.62 12.06 -1.97
C ASN A 30 2.64 12.86 -2.78
N SER A 31 3.93 12.54 -2.68
CA SER A 31 4.99 13.21 -3.46
C SER A 31 4.90 12.96 -4.97
N TRP A 32 4.21 11.89 -5.40
CA TRP A 32 4.04 11.50 -6.81
C TRP A 32 2.71 11.97 -7.43
N LYS A 33 1.92 12.80 -6.74
CA LYS A 33 0.68 13.38 -7.29
C LYS A 33 0.97 14.21 -8.54
N LEU A 34 0.20 13.99 -9.59
CA LEU A 34 0.28 14.78 -10.83
C LEU A 34 -0.46 16.12 -10.72
N ASN A 35 -1.53 16.16 -9.92
CA ASN A 35 -2.31 17.37 -9.66
C ASN A 35 -2.14 17.81 -8.21
N ALA A 36 -1.70 19.05 -8.01
CA ALA A 36 -1.53 19.65 -6.69
C ALA A 36 -2.86 19.82 -5.93
N ASP A 37 -4.00 19.91 -6.64
CA ASP A 37 -5.32 20.02 -6.03
C ASP A 37 -5.80 18.69 -5.40
N CYS A 38 -5.15 17.57 -5.72
CA CYS A 38 -5.44 16.30 -5.06
C CYS A 38 -5.05 16.38 -3.58
N ARG A 39 -6.01 16.07 -2.71
CA ARG A 39 -5.79 16.05 -1.25
C ARG A 39 -4.74 15.01 -0.89
N ASP A 40 -3.95 15.33 0.11
CA ASP A 40 -3.02 14.36 0.71
C ASP A 40 -3.80 13.24 1.39
N LEU A 41 -3.35 12.01 1.15
CA LEU A 41 -3.73 10.89 1.98
C LEU A 41 -3.05 11.04 3.33
N LEU A 42 -3.84 10.90 4.38
CA LEU A 42 -3.35 10.78 5.75
C LEU A 42 -3.25 9.31 6.11
N LYS A 43 -2.38 9.00 7.07
CA LYS A 43 -2.23 7.65 7.60
C LYS A 43 -3.58 7.06 8.01
N GLN A 44 -3.93 5.91 7.43
CA GLN A 44 -5.13 5.17 7.77
C GLN A 44 -4.73 3.96 8.63
N ASP A 45 -4.91 4.08 9.94
CA ASP A 45 -4.54 3.04 10.90
C ASP A 45 -5.64 1.96 11.10
N SER A 46 -6.79 2.09 10.44
CA SER A 46 -7.91 1.17 10.63
C SER A 46 -7.90 0.01 9.63
N ASP A 47 -7.78 -1.21 10.14
CA ASP A 47 -8.04 -2.42 9.35
C ASP A 47 -9.52 -2.47 8.90
N PRO A 48 -9.80 -2.50 7.58
CA PRO A 48 -11.16 -2.60 7.05
C PRO A 48 -11.95 -3.81 7.57
N CYS A 49 -11.28 -4.91 7.91
CA CYS A 49 -11.91 -6.11 8.46
C CYS A 49 -12.53 -5.86 9.84
N ASN A 50 -11.96 -4.95 10.63
CA ASN A 50 -12.52 -4.56 11.93
C ASN A 50 -13.74 -3.65 11.78
N LEU A 51 -13.83 -2.90 10.67
CA LEU A 51 -14.94 -1.98 10.42
C LEU A 51 -16.20 -2.70 9.91
N ASN A 52 -16.03 -3.85 9.22
CA ASN A 52 -17.15 -4.62 8.70
C ASN A 52 -16.96 -6.13 8.91
N PRO A 53 -17.37 -6.66 10.09
CA PRO A 53 -17.20 -8.07 10.42
C PRO A 53 -17.89 -9.05 9.46
N ARG A 54 -19.01 -8.64 8.83
CA ARG A 54 -19.71 -9.49 7.85
C ARG A 54 -18.90 -9.66 6.58
N LEU A 55 -18.36 -8.57 6.03
CA LEU A 55 -17.50 -8.63 4.85
C LEU A 55 -16.15 -9.27 5.17
N ALA A 56 -15.62 -9.07 6.38
CA ALA A 56 -14.42 -9.76 6.84
C ALA A 56 -14.59 -11.28 6.78
N LYS A 57 -15.71 -11.81 7.30
CA LYS A 57 -15.96 -13.26 7.26
C LYS A 57 -16.03 -13.79 5.82
N TYR A 58 -16.73 -13.08 4.94
CA TYR A 58 -16.80 -13.42 3.53
C TYR A 58 -15.42 -13.41 2.85
N ALA A 59 -14.59 -12.40 3.15
CA ALA A 59 -13.24 -12.28 2.60
C ALA A 59 -12.34 -13.41 3.09
N GLU A 60 -12.38 -13.75 4.38
CA GLU A 60 -11.64 -14.88 4.95
C GLU A 60 -12.01 -16.20 4.26
N ASP A 61 -13.32 -16.49 4.16
CA ASP A 61 -13.78 -17.73 3.54
C ASP A 61 -13.35 -17.82 2.06
N SER A 62 -13.44 -16.70 1.33
CA SER A 62 -13.10 -16.64 -0.10
C SER A 62 -11.58 -16.70 -0.35
N CYS A 63 -10.78 -16.00 0.44
CA CYS A 63 -9.33 -15.89 0.24
C CYS A 63 -8.56 -17.06 0.83
N SER A 64 -9.14 -17.81 1.78
CA SER A 64 -8.48 -18.94 2.45
C SER A 64 -7.96 -20.02 1.49
N ILE A 65 -8.58 -20.15 0.31
CA ILE A 65 -8.15 -21.11 -0.72
C ILE A 65 -6.71 -20.87 -1.19
N LEU A 66 -6.22 -19.62 -1.16
CA LEU A 66 -4.85 -19.28 -1.55
C LEU A 66 -3.80 -19.91 -0.62
N LEU A 67 -4.21 -20.32 0.59
CA LEU A 67 -3.37 -21.00 1.58
C LEU A 67 -3.63 -22.52 1.62
N SER A 68 -4.47 -23.03 0.72
CA SER A 68 -4.79 -24.46 0.65
C SER A 68 -3.74 -25.21 -0.19
N PRO A 69 -3.66 -26.55 -0.05
CA PRO A 69 -2.77 -27.39 -0.87
C PRO A 69 -3.02 -27.30 -2.38
N ALA A 70 -4.12 -26.69 -2.83
CA ALA A 70 -4.36 -26.47 -4.25
C ALA A 70 -3.34 -25.52 -4.89
N PHE A 71 -2.62 -24.73 -4.09
CA PHE A 71 -1.64 -23.74 -4.52
C PHE A 71 -0.22 -24.02 -3.96
N GLU A 72 0.05 -25.25 -3.49
CA GLU A 72 1.40 -25.77 -3.21
C GLU A 72 1.99 -26.47 -4.44
#